data_AF-A0A396RUC9-F1
#
_entry.id   AF-A0A396RUC9-F1
#
_cell.length_a   1.000
_cell.length_b   1.000
_cell.length_c   1.000
_cell.angle_alpha   90.00
_cell.angle_beta   90.00
_cell.angle_gamma   90.00
#
_symmetry.space_group_name_H-M   'P 1'
#
loop_
_entity.id
_entity.type
_entity.pdbx_description
1 polymer ?
#
loop_
_entity_poly.entity_id
_entity_poly.type
_entity_poly.pdbx_seq_one_letter_code
_entity_poly.pdbx_strand_id
1 'polypeptide(L)'
;MLTFDGRIVRYDLRRNDRGSFDRYTVESPVSHVELERALFWELSARGYERRERRKESDRYVVNYVLKGQPDATLMADYSRVDEHGARARLVLTRRALEL
;
A
#
# COMPACT_ATOMS: atom_id res chain seq x y z
N MET A 1 -1.59 13.22 6.43
CA MET A 1 -0.46 12.27 6.65
C MET A 1 -1.06 10.91 6.98
N LEU A 2 -0.59 9.79 6.40
CA LEU A 2 -1.02 8.45 6.83
C LEU A 2 -0.27 8.09 8.12
N THR A 3 -0.95 7.53 9.11
CA THR A 3 -0.36 7.19 10.41
C THR A 3 -0.52 5.70 10.65
N PHE A 4 0.58 4.96 10.56
CA PHE A 4 0.64 3.53 10.87
C PHE A 4 2.08 3.15 11.23
N ASP A 5 2.25 2.04 11.94
CA ASP A 5 3.57 1.58 12.36
C ASP A 5 4.41 1.11 11.18
N GLY A 6 5.41 1.89 10.82
CA GLY A 6 6.35 1.55 9.76
C GLY A 6 7.28 2.70 9.40
N ARG A 7 8.38 2.36 8.75
CA ARG A 7 9.37 3.31 8.23
C ARG A 7 9.51 3.17 6.74
N ILE A 8 9.44 4.29 6.00
CA ILE A 8 9.81 4.31 4.59
C ILE A 8 11.31 4.01 4.50
N VAL A 9 11.65 2.89 3.86
CA VAL A 9 13.03 2.46 3.63
C VAL A 9 13.50 2.75 2.21
N ARG A 10 12.56 2.96 1.27
CA ARG A 10 12.87 3.23 -0.13
C ARG A 10 11.77 4.03 -0.82
N TYR A 11 12.17 4.92 -1.71
CA TYR A 11 11.32 5.61 -2.67
C TYR A 11 11.86 5.38 -4.08
N ASP A 12 10.97 5.10 -5.03
CA ASP A 12 11.28 5.03 -6.46
C ASP A 12 10.21 5.78 -7.26
N LEU A 13 10.61 6.73 -8.11
CA LEU A 13 9.76 7.26 -9.17
C LEU A 13 9.87 6.36 -10.40
N ARG A 14 8.82 5.62 -10.74
CA ARG A 14 8.78 4.72 -11.91
C ARG A 14 8.04 5.39 -13.05
N ARG A 15 8.65 5.40 -14.24
CA ARG A 15 8.03 5.91 -15.47
C ARG A 15 7.88 4.77 -16.47
N ASN A 16 6.70 4.62 -17.06
CA ASN A 16 6.43 3.65 -18.12
C ASN A 16 5.39 4.22 -19.11
N ASP A 17 4.95 3.38 -20.05
CA ASP A 17 3.91 3.65 -21.05
C ASP A 17 2.56 4.09 -20.45
N ARG A 18 2.32 3.82 -19.16
CA ARG A 18 1.09 4.18 -18.43
C ARG A 18 1.24 5.44 -17.56
N GLY A 19 2.40 6.09 -17.60
CA GLY A 19 2.69 7.33 -16.88
C GLY A 19 3.74 7.20 -15.79
N SER A 20 3.74 8.16 -14.87
CA SER A 20 4.65 8.23 -13.73
C SER A 20 3.98 7.72 -12.46
N PHE A 21 4.71 6.97 -11.64
CA PHE A 21 4.21 6.37 -10.41
C PHE A 21 5.20 6.58 -9.27
N ASP A 22 4.70 7.11 -8.15
CA ASP A 22 5.42 7.11 -6.88
C ASP A 22 5.31 5.71 -6.25
N ARG A 23 6.43 5.10 -5.91
CA ARG A 23 6.49 3.83 -5.19
C ARG A 23 7.26 4.00 -3.88
N TYR A 24 6.59 3.72 -2.77
CA TYR A 24 7.16 3.74 -1.43
C TYR A 24 7.26 2.32 -0.89
N THR A 25 8.43 1.93 -0.39
CA THR A 25 8.60 0.69 0.37
C THR A 25 8.68 1.04 1.84
N VAL A 26 7.78 0.45 2.62
CA VAL A 26 7.67 0.62 4.07
C VAL A 26 7.97 -0.72 4.73
N GLU A 27 8.85 -0.71 5.72
CA GLU A 27 9.06 -1.85 6.61
C GLU A 27 8.41 -1.57 7.95
N SER A 28 7.72 -2.57 8.50
CA SER A 28 6.93 -2.49 9.70
C SER A 28 7.34 -3.57 10.71
N PRO A 29 7.36 -3.24 12.01
CA PRO A 29 7.59 -4.22 13.07
C PRO A 29 6.35 -5.07 13.38
N VAL A 30 5.22 -4.84 12.68
CA VAL A 30 3.98 -5.60 12.84
C VAL A 30 3.71 -6.52 11.64
N SER A 31 2.79 -7.47 11.83
CA SER A 31 2.38 -8.42 10.80
C SER A 31 1.73 -7.73 9.59
N HIS A 32 1.70 -8.42 8.44
CA HIS A 32 1.07 -7.84 7.24
C HIS A 32 -0.44 -7.60 7.44
N VAL A 33 -1.08 -8.34 8.35
CA VAL A 33 -2.53 -8.24 8.60
C VAL A 33 -2.81 -7.00 9.43
N GLU A 34 -2.01 -6.79 10.48
CA GLU A 34 -2.12 -5.62 11.32
C GLU A 34 -1.81 -4.33 10.55
N LEU A 35 -0.75 -4.36 9.74
CA LEU A 35 -0.39 -3.26 8.85
C LEU A 35 -1.50 -2.95 7.84
N GLU A 36 -2.12 -3.96 7.24
CA GLU A 36 -3.25 -3.77 6.32
C GLU A 36 -4.47 -3.19 7.01
N ARG A 37 -4.81 -3.68 8.20
CA ARG A 37 -5.95 -3.16 8.99
C ARG A 37 -5.75 -1.69 9.32
N ALA A 38 -4.55 -1.31 9.77
CA ALA A 38 -4.21 0.08 10.09
C ALA A 38 -4.34 0.98 8.87
N LEU A 39 -3.76 0.56 7.74
CA LEU A 39 -3.83 1.34 6.49
C LEU A 39 -5.27 1.42 5.94
N PHE A 40 -6.03 0.33 5.99
CA PHE A 40 -7.43 0.34 5.57
C PHE A 40 -8.29 1.27 6.41
N TRP A 41 -8.12 1.28 7.75
CA TRP A 41 -8.83 2.21 8.63
C TRP A 41 -8.58 3.68 8.23
N GLU A 42 -7.31 4.05 8.06
CA GLU A 42 -6.91 5.39 7.64
C GLU A 42 -7.46 5.80 6.27
N LEU A 43 -7.46 4.87 5.30
CA LEU A 43 -7.92 5.14 3.94
C LEU A 43 -9.45 5.16 3.83
N SER A 44 -10.14 4.26 4.53
CA SER A 44 -11.61 4.22 4.56
C SER A 44 -12.20 5.50 5.18
N ALA A 45 -11.58 6.04 6.24
CA ALA A 45 -11.95 7.32 6.82
C ALA A 45 -11.82 8.50 5.83
N ARG A 46 -11.02 8.33 4.76
CA ARG A 46 -10.80 9.30 3.69
C ARG A 46 -11.63 9.00 2.43
N GLY A 47 -12.57 8.06 2.51
CA GLY A 47 -13.47 7.72 1.41
C GLY A 47 -12.90 6.74 0.38
N TYR A 48 -11.79 6.06 0.69
CA TYR A 48 -11.29 4.98 -0.15
C TYR A 48 -12.05 3.68 0.09
N GLU A 49 -12.35 2.98 -0.99
CA GLU A 49 -12.91 1.63 -0.98
C GLU A 49 -11.82 0.60 -1.24
N ARG A 50 -11.84 -0.49 -0.47
CA ARG A 50 -10.90 -1.61 -0.60
C ARG A 50 -11.37 -2.57 -1.69
N ARG A 51 -10.51 -2.85 -2.68
CA ARG A 51 -10.72 -3.86 -3.72
C ARG A 51 -9.58 -4.87 -3.68
N GLU A 52 -9.88 -6.09 -3.26
CA GLU A 52 -8.93 -7.19 -3.22
C GLU A 52 -8.47 -7.55 -4.64
N ARG A 53 -7.16 -7.67 -4.86
CA ARG A 53 -6.57 -8.08 -6.13
C ARG A 53 -6.04 -9.51 -6.07
N ARG A 54 -5.33 -9.85 -4.99
CA ARG A 54 -4.71 -11.16 -4.79
C ARG A 54 -4.51 -11.40 -3.30
N LYS A 55 -4.76 -12.63 -2.86
CA LYS A 55 -4.56 -13.05 -1.47
C LYS A 55 -3.90 -14.41 -1.43
N GLU A 56 -2.72 -14.46 -0.83
CA GLU A 56 -1.89 -15.64 -0.62
C GLU A 56 -1.43 -15.68 0.84
N SER A 57 -0.84 -16.80 1.26
CA SER A 57 -0.45 -17.01 2.66
C SER A 57 0.61 -16.01 3.16
N ASP A 58 1.48 -15.55 2.27
CA ASP A 58 2.62 -14.66 2.57
C ASP A 58 2.45 -13.26 1.97
N ARG A 59 1.53 -13.08 1.03
CA ARG A 59 1.34 -11.84 0.27
C ARG A 59 -0.13 -11.47 0.10
N TYR A 60 -0.42 -10.18 0.29
CA TYR A 60 -1.75 -9.62 0.09
C TYR A 60 -1.66 -8.37 -0.76
N VAL A 61 -2.41 -8.33 -1.86
CA VAL A 61 -2.43 -7.20 -2.80
C VAL A 61 -3.82 -6.61 -2.88
N VAL A 62 -3.88 -5.30 -2.66
CA VAL A 62 -5.12 -4.54 -2.53
C VAL A 62 -5.02 -3.24 -3.33
N ASN A 63 -6.10 -2.89 -4.01
CA ASN A 63 -6.28 -1.55 -4.53
C ASN A 63 -7.24 -0.78 -3.61
N TYR A 64 -6.80 0.37 -3.12
CA TYR A 64 -7.67 1.35 -2.50
C TYR A 64 -8.08 2.38 -3.54
N VAL A 65 -9.37 2.51 -3.81
CA VAL A 65 -9.92 3.39 -4.85
C VAL A 65 -10.71 4.49 -4.16
N LEU A 66 -10.36 5.76 -4.41
CA LEU A 66 -11.13 6.87 -3.87
C LEU A 66 -12.52 6.93 -4.52
N LYS A 67 -13.58 6.99 -3.71
CA LYS A 67 -14.95 7.04 -4.21
C LYS A 67 -15.14 8.25 -5.12
N GLY A 68 -15.66 8.00 -6.33
CA GLY A 68 -15.87 9.03 -7.35
C GLY A 68 -14.61 9.47 -8.10
N GLN A 69 -13.42 8.96 -7.75
CA GLN A 69 -12.15 9.27 -8.41
C GLN A 69 -11.34 7.99 -8.69
N PRO A 70 -11.73 7.20 -9.70
CA PRO A 70 -11.06 5.92 -9.99
C PRO A 70 -9.58 6.08 -10.36
N ASP A 71 -9.18 7.22 -10.92
CA ASP A 71 -7.78 7.53 -11.25
C ASP A 71 -6.92 7.77 -10.00
N ALA A 72 -7.52 8.09 -8.86
CA ALA A 72 -6.87 8.19 -7.56
C ALA A 72 -6.79 6.81 -6.88
N THR A 73 -6.24 5.82 -7.59
CA THR A 73 -6.01 4.48 -7.05
C THR A 73 -4.65 4.39 -6.36
N LEU A 74 -4.65 3.85 -5.14
CA LEU A 74 -3.46 3.43 -4.40
C LEU A 74 -3.37 1.90 -4.43
N MET A 75 -2.29 1.35 -4.97
CA MET A 75 -2.01 -0.08 -4.87
C MET A 75 -1.13 -0.34 -3.65
N ALA A 76 -1.56 -1.26 -2.79
CA ALA A 76 -0.83 -1.73 -1.62
C ALA A 76 -0.51 -3.21 -1.77
N ASP A 77 0.77 -3.54 -1.69
CA ASP A 77 1.28 -4.91 -1.73
C ASP A 77 1.98 -5.21 -0.40
N TYR A 78 1.30 -5.98 0.43
CA TYR A 78 1.73 -6.39 1.75
C TYR A 78 2.40 -7.76 1.65
N SER A 79 3.57 -7.90 2.24
CA SER A 79 4.34 -9.14 2.25
C SER A 79 4.92 -9.42 3.63
N ARG A 80 4.97 -10.69 4.00
CA ARG A 80 5.69 -11.18 5.18
C ARG A 80 7.20 -11.05 4.95
N VAL A 81 7.94 -10.58 5.97
CA VAL A 81 9.41 -10.39 5.88
C VAL A 81 10.18 -11.49 6.60
N ASP A 82 9.61 -12.10 7.64
CA ASP A 82 10.21 -13.18 8.42
C ASP A 82 9.30 -14.41 8.46
N GLU A 83 9.85 -15.59 8.75
CA GLU A 83 9.08 -16.85 8.80
C GLU A 83 7.92 -16.79 9.81
N HIS A 84 8.11 -16.05 10.91
CA HIS A 84 7.17 -15.95 12.03
C HIS A 84 5.98 -15.02 11.73
N GLY A 85 6.02 -14.21 10.67
CA GLY A 85 4.93 -13.29 10.33
C GLY A 85 4.84 -12.07 11.22
N ALA A 86 5.87 -11.78 12.01
CA ALA A 86 5.89 -10.67 12.96
C ALA A 86 6.22 -9.35 12.27
N ARG A 87 6.94 -9.39 11.15
CA ARG A 87 7.32 -8.19 10.37
C ARG A 87 6.74 -8.23 8.97
N ALA A 88 6.44 -7.03 8.48
CA ALA A 88 5.84 -6.85 7.17
C ALA A 88 6.58 -5.80 6.34
N ARG A 89 6.48 -5.98 5.03
CA ARG A 89 6.84 -4.98 4.03
C ARG A 89 5.59 -4.61 3.27
N LEU A 90 5.34 -3.31 3.20
CA LEU A 90 4.31 -2.71 2.38
C LEU A 90 4.97 -1.96 1.23
N VAL A 91 4.57 -2.30 0.01
CA VAL A 91 4.86 -1.49 -1.17
C VAL A 91 3.59 -0.72 -1.56
N LEU A 92 3.64 0.60 -1.38
CA LEU A 92 2.59 1.52 -1.83
C LEU A 92 2.96 2.11 -3.18
N THR A 93 2.04 2.01 -4.14
CA THR A 93 2.20 2.62 -5.47
C THR A 93 1.00 3.52 -5.74
N ARG A 94 1.28 4.75 -6.19
CA ARG A 94 0.26 5.69 -6.65
C ARG A 94 0.71 6.36 -7.93
N ARG A 95 -0.24 6.85 -8.73
CA ARG A 95 0.10 7.72 -9.86
C ARG A 95 0.74 9.00 -9.32
N ALA A 96 1.87 9.40 -9.92
CA ALA A 96 2.54 10.64 -9.57
C ALA A 96 1.68 11.81 -10.06
N LEU A 97 1.66 12.89 -9.28
CA LEU A 97 1.06 14.15 -9.72
C LEU A 97 1.98 14.74 -10.79
N GLU A 98 1.43 15.02 -11.97
CA GLU A 98 2.12 15.87 -12.95
C GLU A 98 2.07 17.29 -12.39
N LEU A 99 3.25 17.87 -12.13
CA LEU A 99 3.40 19.27 -11.72
C LEU A 99 3.26 20.20 -12.91
#